data_AF-A0A5Q4DCN9-F1
#
_entry.id   AF-A0A5Q4DCN9-F1
#
_cell.length_a   1.000
_cell.length_b   1.000
_cell.length_c   1.000
_cell.angle_alpha   90.00
_cell.angle_beta   90.00
_cell.angle_gamma   90.00
#
_symmetry.space_group_name_H-M   'P 1'
#
loop_
_entity.id
_entity.type
_entity.pdbx_description
1 polymer ?
#
loop_
_entity_poly.entity_id
_entity_poly.type
_entity_poly.pdbx_seq_one_letter_code
_entity_poly.pdbx_strand_id
1 'polypeptide(L)'
;MPRSRPGNSPQNNDVTPEALQRLRKENEDLRNKLEGAEKEMSRVKAEVTESSRELEQAKEELAQNRKDLAQNKKDLTQNRKDLAQNRKDLAEMEKDLAETRKSLDESKEELATTKKQTQAEQLRLLADRETLEAEAKAVREASVAMEARLAEEVKARKAEVAAVQAAKRALQEEKAEVKRLLAEEQARLKEVESLNARLEEGMAQLAEAQDLDEKFAALLQLNRGLQEELDGARDDLQTHRRRADEADGRVASEVAKVEKRLSAEKQKLEKALAQRGEDNASLVRQLEAEGKTPFLSPAQVSGLLDRLYQDVGRNLAGFDIRESEIRLKVGFAGISAEDGGIVVPTTANLAEVKDGLSEVVLKLGRRDLPGR
;
A
#
# COMPACT_ATOMS: atom_id res chain seq x y z
N MET A 1 43.21 110.10 -215.97
CA MET A 1 43.38 111.53 -215.65
C MET A 1 44.24 111.64 -214.39
N PRO A 2 45.22 112.55 -214.37
CA PRO A 2 46.45 112.46 -213.57
C PRO A 2 46.44 113.45 -212.39
N ARG A 3 47.45 113.37 -211.49
CA ARG A 3 48.35 114.50 -211.20
C ARG A 3 49.50 114.11 -210.25
N SER A 4 50.70 114.32 -210.77
CA SER A 4 51.97 114.47 -210.08
C SER A 4 51.97 115.64 -209.09
N ARG A 5 52.76 115.53 -208.02
CA ARG A 5 53.62 116.59 -207.45
C ARG A 5 54.54 116.04 -206.33
N PRO A 6 55.63 116.73 -205.96
CA PRO A 6 56.98 116.14 -205.99
C PRO A 6 57.78 116.23 -204.67
N GLY A 7 58.86 115.45 -204.59
CA GLY A 7 60.15 115.78 -203.95
C GLY A 7 60.20 116.08 -202.44
N ASN A 8 60.81 115.19 -201.67
CA ASN A 8 62.00 115.51 -200.85
C ASN A 8 62.77 114.23 -200.44
N SER A 9 64.09 114.33 -200.52
CA SER A 9 65.18 113.36 -200.22
C SER A 9 65.33 113.03 -198.71
N PRO A 10 66.38 112.32 -198.22
CA PRO A 10 67.24 111.24 -198.76
C PRO A 10 67.05 109.94 -197.88
N GLN A 11 67.70 108.77 -198.03
CA GLN A 11 69.14 108.50 -197.91
C GLN A 11 69.42 107.00 -198.10
N ASN A 12 70.53 106.69 -198.78
CA ASN A 12 71.20 105.39 -198.85
C ASN A 12 71.21 104.65 -197.51
N ASN A 13 70.84 103.37 -197.53
CA ASN A 13 71.44 102.36 -196.68
C ASN A 13 72.05 101.30 -197.60
N ASP A 14 73.30 101.53 -198.01
CA ASP A 14 74.16 100.46 -198.49
C ASP A 14 74.32 99.45 -197.34
N VAL A 15 73.53 98.39 -197.36
CA VAL A 15 73.73 97.25 -196.47
C VAL A 15 74.91 96.47 -197.03
N THR A 16 76.10 96.80 -196.56
CA THR A 16 77.31 96.06 -196.87
C THR A 16 77.19 94.60 -196.37
N PRO A 17 77.87 93.62 -196.99
CA PRO A 17 77.93 92.24 -196.47
C PRO A 17 78.30 92.16 -194.99
N GLU A 18 79.08 93.14 -194.50
CA GLU A 18 79.46 93.32 -193.10
C GLU A 18 78.26 93.63 -192.17
N ALA A 19 77.28 94.43 -192.61
CA ALA A 19 76.08 94.75 -191.84
C ALA A 19 75.17 93.52 -191.67
N LEU A 20 75.03 92.70 -192.72
CA LEU A 20 74.34 91.40 -192.66
C LEU A 20 75.06 90.41 -191.74
N GLN A 21 76.39 90.41 -191.74
CA GLN A 21 77.19 89.55 -190.87
C GLN A 21 77.09 89.97 -189.40
N ARG A 22 77.06 91.28 -189.11
CA ARG A 22 76.77 91.83 -187.78
C ARG A 22 75.38 91.44 -187.27
N LEU A 23 74.35 91.59 -188.12
CA LEU A 23 72.98 91.18 -187.79
C LEU A 23 72.86 89.67 -187.55
N ARG A 24 73.60 88.83 -188.29
CA ARG A 24 73.64 87.38 -188.03
C ARG A 24 74.25 87.07 -186.68
N LYS A 25 75.39 87.69 -186.36
CA LYS A 25 76.05 87.52 -185.06
C LYS A 25 75.17 88.03 -183.91
N GLU A 26 74.49 89.15 -184.08
CA GLU A 26 73.55 89.69 -183.11
C GLU A 26 72.33 88.77 -182.92
N ASN A 27 71.78 88.20 -184.00
CA ASN A 27 70.71 87.20 -183.90
C ASN A 27 71.19 85.90 -183.23
N GLU A 28 72.43 85.49 -183.47
CA GLU A 28 73.05 84.34 -182.79
C GLU A 28 73.23 84.62 -181.30
N ASP A 29 73.73 85.81 -180.94
CA ASP A 29 73.84 86.26 -179.55
C ASP A 29 72.47 86.36 -178.86
N LEU A 30 71.43 86.85 -179.56
CA LEU A 30 70.06 86.91 -179.06
C LEU A 30 69.46 85.50 -178.87
N ARG A 31 69.73 84.57 -179.78
CA ARG A 31 69.32 83.16 -179.63
C ARG A 31 70.00 82.50 -178.44
N ASN A 32 71.31 82.71 -178.28
CA ASN A 32 72.06 82.20 -177.13
C ASN A 32 71.54 82.79 -175.81
N LYS A 33 71.19 84.08 -175.79
CA LYS A 33 70.55 84.73 -174.63
C LYS A 33 69.15 84.18 -174.35
N LEU A 34 68.35 83.94 -175.39
CA LEU A 34 67.02 83.36 -175.26
C LEU A 34 67.10 81.93 -174.71
N GLU A 35 68.01 81.10 -175.25
CA GLU A 35 68.24 79.74 -174.75
C GLU A 35 68.74 79.76 -173.29
N GLY A 36 69.60 80.71 -172.93
CA GLY A 36 70.03 80.95 -171.55
C GLY A 36 68.85 81.30 -170.64
N ALA A 37 68.00 82.24 -171.06
CA ALA A 37 66.81 82.65 -170.32
C ALA A 37 65.77 81.52 -170.20
N GLU A 38 65.59 80.67 -171.21
CA GLU A 38 64.73 79.49 -171.16
C GLU A 38 65.24 78.45 -170.17
N LYS A 39 66.56 78.20 -170.14
CA LYS A 39 67.19 77.31 -169.14
C LYS A 39 67.03 77.87 -167.72
N GLU A 40 67.24 79.16 -167.52
CA GLU A 40 67.00 79.82 -166.24
C GLU A 40 65.53 79.74 -165.82
N MET A 41 64.59 80.01 -166.74
CA MET A 41 63.16 79.90 -166.48
C MET A 41 62.76 78.47 -166.11
N SER A 42 63.32 77.46 -166.79
CA SER A 42 63.11 76.05 -166.45
C SER A 42 63.64 75.70 -165.07
N ARG A 43 64.82 76.24 -164.71
CA ARG A 43 65.42 76.04 -163.38
C ARG A 43 64.59 76.70 -162.29
N VAL A 44 64.20 77.97 -162.46
CA VAL A 44 63.33 78.69 -161.52
C VAL A 44 61.99 77.96 -161.36
N LYS A 45 61.42 77.44 -162.44
CA LYS A 45 60.18 76.64 -162.37
C LYS A 45 60.38 75.38 -161.52
N ALA A 46 61.50 74.68 -161.68
CA ALA A 46 61.82 73.51 -160.86
C ALA A 46 61.98 73.88 -159.37
N GLU A 47 62.74 74.93 -159.06
CA GLU A 47 62.94 75.45 -157.70
C GLU A 47 61.62 75.87 -157.04
N VAL A 48 60.71 76.52 -157.79
CA VAL A 48 59.37 76.88 -157.30
C VAL A 48 58.51 75.64 -157.03
N THR A 49 58.58 74.62 -157.88
CA THR A 49 57.83 73.37 -157.64
C THR A 49 58.36 72.60 -156.43
N GLU A 50 59.67 72.59 -156.22
CA GLU A 50 60.30 71.99 -155.05
C GLU A 50 59.92 72.74 -153.77
N SER A 51 60.06 74.07 -153.77
CA SER A 51 59.65 74.94 -152.67
C SER A 51 58.17 74.77 -152.31
N SER A 52 57.30 74.60 -153.32
CA SER A 52 55.87 74.35 -153.11
C SER A 52 55.62 73.00 -152.42
N ARG A 53 56.42 71.99 -152.75
CA ARG A 53 56.32 70.64 -152.17
C ARG A 53 56.81 70.62 -150.72
N GLU A 54 57.93 71.27 -150.45
CA GLU A 54 58.46 71.46 -149.09
C GLU A 54 57.48 72.25 -148.22
N LEU A 55 56.85 73.30 -148.77
CA LEU A 55 55.83 74.07 -148.05
C LEU A 55 54.62 73.21 -147.69
N GLU A 56 54.19 72.31 -148.57
CA GLU A 56 53.06 71.42 -148.29
C GLU A 56 53.41 70.38 -147.22
N GLN A 57 54.62 69.79 -147.28
CA GLN A 57 55.13 68.91 -146.23
C GLN A 57 55.20 69.62 -144.87
N ALA A 58 55.71 70.85 -144.84
CA ALA A 58 55.76 71.66 -143.63
C ALA A 58 54.36 71.95 -143.06
N LYS A 59 53.34 72.13 -143.90
CA LYS A 59 51.95 72.30 -143.45
C LYS A 59 51.39 71.01 -142.84
N GLU A 60 51.66 69.85 -143.45
CA GLU A 60 51.25 68.55 -142.93
C GLU A 60 51.88 68.26 -141.57
N GLU A 61 53.19 68.48 -141.44
CA GLU A 61 53.91 68.35 -140.17
C GLU A 61 53.36 69.30 -139.11
N LEU A 62 53.08 70.56 -139.47
CA LEU A 62 52.47 71.52 -138.55
C LEU A 62 51.07 71.08 -138.10
N ALA A 63 50.27 70.51 -139.01
CA ALA A 63 48.95 69.99 -138.69
C ALA A 63 49.03 68.78 -137.76
N GLN A 64 50.00 67.90 -137.95
CA GLN A 64 50.24 66.76 -137.06
C GLN A 64 50.71 67.22 -135.67
N ASN A 65 51.69 68.12 -135.62
CA ASN A 65 52.16 68.72 -134.36
C ASN A 65 51.03 69.41 -133.57
N ARG A 66 50.06 70.05 -134.26
CA ARG A 66 48.87 70.62 -133.63
C ARG A 66 47.96 69.56 -133.01
N LYS A 67 47.77 68.42 -133.67
CA LYS A 67 46.99 67.29 -133.13
C LYS A 67 47.67 66.69 -131.90
N ASP A 68 48.97 66.44 -131.98
CA ASP A 68 49.75 65.86 -130.89
C ASP A 68 49.78 66.79 -129.67
N LEU A 69 49.93 68.11 -129.88
CA LEU A 69 49.82 69.11 -128.82
C LEU A 69 48.43 69.13 -128.17
N ALA A 70 47.36 69.00 -128.97
CA ALA A 70 46.00 68.94 -128.45
C ALA A 70 45.76 67.66 -127.62
N GLN A 71 46.33 66.52 -128.02
CA GLN A 71 46.27 65.28 -127.27
C GLN A 71 47.06 65.36 -125.96
N ASN A 72 48.31 65.83 -126.02
CA ASN A 72 49.13 66.06 -124.83
C ASN A 72 48.45 66.99 -123.82
N LYS A 73 47.71 68.01 -124.30
CA LYS A 73 46.93 68.90 -123.42
C LYS A 73 45.77 68.17 -122.72
N LYS A 74 45.08 67.24 -123.41
CA LYS A 74 44.05 66.41 -122.79
C LYS A 74 44.65 65.47 -121.75
N ASP A 75 45.73 64.79 -122.08
CA ASP A 75 46.41 63.84 -121.18
C ASP A 75 46.96 64.55 -119.93
N LEU A 76 47.56 65.73 -120.09
CA LEU A 76 47.98 66.57 -118.95
C LEU A 76 46.79 67.00 -118.07
N THR A 77 45.63 67.26 -118.66
CA THR A 77 44.41 67.61 -117.91
C THR A 77 43.89 66.41 -117.12
N GLN A 78 43.93 65.21 -117.71
CA GLN A 78 43.54 63.98 -117.04
C GLN A 78 44.50 63.62 -115.90
N ASN A 79 45.81 63.64 -116.15
CA ASN A 79 46.84 63.41 -115.14
C ASN A 79 46.71 64.38 -113.95
N ARG A 80 46.32 65.64 -114.19
CA ARG A 80 46.04 66.61 -113.11
C ARG A 80 44.82 66.21 -112.26
N LYS A 81 43.77 65.67 -112.87
CA LYS A 81 42.59 65.18 -112.14
C LYS A 81 42.94 63.94 -111.32
N ASP A 82 43.66 62.99 -111.91
CA ASP A 82 44.07 61.75 -111.24
C ASP A 82 45.01 62.07 -110.06
N LEU A 83 45.96 62.98 -110.23
CA LEU A 83 46.83 63.44 -109.14
C LEU A 83 46.03 64.13 -108.02
N ALA A 84 45.01 64.90 -108.36
CA ALA A 84 44.14 65.54 -107.38
C ALA A 84 43.30 64.51 -106.60
N GLN A 85 42.83 63.45 -107.26
CA GLN A 85 42.10 62.36 -106.61
C GLN A 85 43.04 61.56 -105.70
N ASN A 86 44.21 61.14 -106.19
CA ASN A 86 45.19 60.41 -105.37
C ASN A 86 45.60 61.20 -104.12
N ARG A 87 45.68 62.55 -104.20
CA ARG A 87 45.93 63.39 -103.03
C ARG A 87 44.80 63.36 -102.00
N LYS A 88 43.54 63.27 -102.44
CA LYS A 88 42.40 63.12 -101.53
C LYS A 88 42.40 61.76 -100.88
N ASP A 89 42.58 60.71 -101.67
CA ASP A 89 42.61 59.33 -101.18
C ASP A 89 43.74 59.13 -100.15
N LEU A 90 44.91 59.72 -100.39
CA LEU A 90 46.03 59.67 -99.46
C LEU A 90 45.74 60.44 -98.15
N ALA A 91 45.06 61.58 -98.23
CA ALA A 91 44.64 62.32 -97.03
C ALA A 91 43.58 61.57 -96.21
N GLU A 92 42.65 60.86 -96.87
CA GLU A 92 41.68 59.99 -96.19
C GLU A 92 42.38 58.80 -95.53
N MET A 93 43.31 58.13 -96.22
CA MET A 93 44.11 57.05 -95.62
C MET A 93 44.93 57.53 -94.42
N GLU A 94 45.52 58.72 -94.46
CA GLU A 94 46.24 59.31 -93.32
C GLU A 94 45.32 59.52 -92.11
N LYS A 95 44.09 59.97 -92.35
CA LYS A 95 43.07 60.15 -91.31
C LYS A 95 42.66 58.80 -90.69
N ASP A 96 42.36 57.82 -91.52
CA ASP A 96 41.96 56.48 -91.07
C ASP A 96 43.08 55.79 -90.28
N LEU A 97 44.33 55.98 -90.70
CA LEU A 97 45.50 55.47 -89.98
C LEU A 97 45.66 56.14 -88.62
N ALA A 98 45.41 57.46 -88.53
CA ALA A 98 45.45 58.19 -87.26
C ALA A 98 44.35 57.73 -86.30
N GLU A 99 43.13 57.53 -86.79
CA GLU A 99 42.01 56.99 -86.01
C GLU A 99 42.31 55.57 -85.51
N THR A 100 42.81 54.70 -86.40
CA THR A 100 43.20 53.32 -86.04
C THR A 100 44.29 53.30 -84.97
N ARG A 101 45.28 54.19 -85.05
CA ARG A 101 46.33 54.32 -84.03
C ARG A 101 45.76 54.73 -82.67
N LYS A 102 44.84 55.70 -82.66
CA LYS A 102 44.16 56.14 -81.43
C LYS A 102 43.39 54.99 -80.78
N SER A 103 42.59 54.27 -81.55
CA SER A 103 41.84 53.11 -81.04
C SER A 103 42.74 51.98 -80.55
N LEU A 104 43.89 51.77 -81.20
CA LEU A 104 44.87 50.78 -80.75
C LEU A 104 45.49 51.17 -79.40
N ASP A 105 45.80 52.45 -79.21
CA ASP A 105 46.37 52.93 -77.95
C ASP A 105 45.34 52.89 -76.82
N GLU A 106 44.08 53.26 -77.07
CA GLU A 106 42.96 53.09 -76.14
C GLU A 106 42.80 51.61 -75.74
N SER A 107 42.83 50.69 -76.71
CA SER A 107 42.74 49.24 -76.45
C SER A 107 43.91 48.72 -75.61
N LYS A 108 45.13 49.26 -75.78
CA LYS A 108 46.29 48.90 -74.94
C LYS A 108 46.12 49.38 -73.50
N GLU A 109 45.60 50.58 -73.29
CA GLU A 109 45.33 51.12 -71.96
C GLU A 109 44.25 50.32 -71.23
N GLU A 110 43.17 49.96 -71.93
CA GLU A 110 42.11 49.10 -71.41
C GLU A 110 42.65 47.71 -71.03
N LEU A 111 43.47 47.11 -71.89
CA LEU A 111 44.10 45.82 -71.61
C LEU A 111 45.05 45.90 -70.40
N ALA A 112 45.85 46.97 -70.29
CA ALA A 112 46.73 47.18 -69.15
C ALA A 112 45.94 47.34 -67.84
N THR A 113 44.81 48.06 -67.89
CA THR A 113 43.91 48.24 -66.75
C THR A 113 43.27 46.93 -66.33
N THR A 114 42.72 46.18 -67.29
CA THR A 114 42.12 44.85 -67.05
C THR A 114 43.14 43.88 -66.47
N LYS A 115 44.40 43.91 -66.96
CA LYS A 115 45.48 43.08 -66.42
C LYS A 115 45.81 43.43 -64.97
N LYS A 116 45.84 44.72 -64.60
CA LYS A 116 46.04 45.15 -63.21
C LYS A 116 44.88 44.72 -62.31
N GLN A 117 43.64 44.89 -62.78
CA GLN A 117 42.44 44.49 -62.03
C GLN A 117 42.41 42.99 -61.79
N THR A 118 42.67 42.19 -62.82
CA THR A 118 42.72 40.72 -62.70
C THR A 118 43.84 40.25 -61.77
N GLN A 119 45.03 40.88 -61.79
CA GLN A 119 46.09 40.59 -60.83
C GLN A 119 45.69 40.96 -59.39
N ALA A 120 45.06 42.11 -59.18
CA ALA A 120 44.58 42.51 -57.86
C ALA A 120 43.51 41.54 -57.32
N GLU A 121 42.57 41.13 -58.18
CA GLU A 121 41.54 40.15 -57.83
C GLU A 121 42.15 38.79 -57.50
N GLN A 122 43.15 38.33 -58.26
CA GLN A 122 43.87 37.09 -57.96
C GLN A 122 44.56 37.13 -56.60
N LEU A 123 45.24 38.24 -56.26
CA LEU A 123 45.88 38.41 -54.95
C LEU A 123 44.85 38.43 -53.82
N ARG A 124 43.71 39.11 -54.02
CA ARG A 124 42.62 39.13 -53.05
C ARG A 124 42.06 37.72 -52.82
N LEU A 125 41.78 36.98 -53.89
CA LEU A 125 41.28 35.61 -53.79
C LEU A 125 42.27 34.66 -53.11
N LEU A 126 43.58 34.86 -53.29
CA LEU A 126 44.60 34.10 -52.56
C LEU A 126 44.56 34.40 -51.04
N ALA A 127 44.45 35.67 -50.66
CA ALA A 127 44.32 36.05 -49.26
C ALA A 127 43.02 35.53 -48.62
N ASP A 128 41.89 35.64 -49.34
CA ASP A 128 40.60 35.10 -48.91
C ASP A 128 40.67 33.56 -48.76
N ARG A 129 41.41 32.87 -49.64
CA ARG A 129 41.63 31.43 -49.50
C ARG A 129 42.47 31.09 -48.27
N GLU A 130 43.57 31.79 -48.02
CA GLU A 130 44.42 31.54 -46.84
C GLU A 130 43.65 31.76 -45.53
N THR A 131 42.83 32.81 -45.47
CA THR A 131 41.96 33.07 -44.31
C THR A 131 40.92 31.97 -44.11
N LEU A 132 40.23 31.55 -45.17
CA LEU A 132 39.28 30.44 -45.13
C LEU A 132 39.93 29.11 -44.72
N GLU A 133 41.15 28.83 -45.20
CA GLU A 133 41.89 27.63 -44.79
C GLU A 133 42.26 27.66 -43.29
N ALA A 134 42.66 28.83 -42.78
CA ALA A 134 42.93 29.03 -41.35
C ALA A 134 41.67 28.88 -40.48
N GLU A 135 40.55 29.48 -40.90
CA GLU A 135 39.27 29.35 -40.21
C GLU A 135 38.79 27.88 -40.22
N ALA A 136 38.87 27.20 -41.36
CA ALA A 136 38.49 25.80 -41.48
C ALA A 136 39.37 24.89 -40.60
N LYS A 137 40.66 25.21 -40.43
CA LYS A 137 41.54 24.50 -39.50
C LYS A 137 41.12 24.75 -38.05
N ALA A 138 40.88 25.99 -37.66
CA ALA A 138 40.45 26.35 -36.31
C ALA A 138 39.12 25.68 -35.93
N VAL A 139 38.14 25.63 -36.85
CA VAL A 139 36.87 24.95 -36.64
C VAL A 139 37.06 23.45 -36.44
N ARG A 140 37.91 22.79 -37.25
CA ARG A 140 38.21 21.36 -37.09
C ARG A 140 38.84 21.07 -35.73
N GLU A 141 39.81 21.87 -35.31
CA GLU A 141 40.47 21.73 -34.01
C GLU A 141 39.48 21.95 -32.86
N ALA A 142 38.61 22.96 -32.96
CA ALA A 142 37.56 23.21 -31.97
C ALA A 142 36.55 22.05 -31.88
N SER A 143 36.16 21.46 -33.02
CA SER A 143 35.24 20.31 -33.06
C SER A 143 35.85 19.09 -32.37
N VAL A 144 37.11 18.75 -32.68
CA VAL A 144 37.80 17.61 -32.04
C VAL A 144 37.97 17.84 -30.54
N ALA A 145 38.31 19.07 -30.12
CA ALA A 145 38.41 19.41 -28.71
C ALA A 145 37.06 19.31 -27.99
N MET A 146 35.97 19.73 -28.63
CA MET A 146 34.62 19.62 -28.10
C MET A 146 34.18 18.16 -27.96
N GLU A 147 34.43 17.32 -28.97
CA GLU A 147 34.14 15.88 -28.91
C GLU A 147 34.90 15.19 -27.78
N ALA A 148 36.19 15.51 -27.60
CA ALA A 148 36.98 14.98 -26.49
C ALA A 148 36.44 15.39 -25.12
N ARG A 149 36.03 16.67 -24.94
CA ARG A 149 35.39 17.14 -23.71
C ARG A 149 34.08 16.42 -23.43
N LEU A 150 33.24 16.27 -24.45
CA LEU A 150 31.96 15.57 -24.32
C LEU A 150 32.17 14.09 -23.97
N ALA A 151 33.19 13.44 -24.54
CA ALA A 151 33.51 12.05 -24.23
C ALA A 151 33.92 11.85 -22.76
N GLU A 152 34.77 12.74 -22.22
CA GLU A 152 35.15 12.70 -20.80
C GLU A 152 33.97 13.04 -19.88
N GLU A 153 33.12 14.00 -20.25
CA GLU A 153 31.91 14.31 -19.47
C GLU A 153 30.92 13.14 -19.46
N VAL A 154 30.70 12.47 -20.60
CA VAL A 154 29.87 11.25 -20.68
C VAL A 154 30.44 10.13 -19.81
N LYS A 155 31.77 9.97 -19.79
CA LYS A 155 32.44 8.98 -18.93
C LYS A 155 32.26 9.30 -17.45
N ALA A 156 32.41 10.57 -17.06
CA ALA A 156 32.16 11.03 -15.69
C ALA A 156 30.71 10.80 -15.27
N ARG A 157 29.74 11.17 -16.12
CA ARG A 157 28.31 10.93 -15.86
C ARG A 157 27.95 9.45 -15.77
N LYS A 158 28.56 8.60 -16.58
CA LYS A 158 28.40 7.14 -16.45
C LYS A 158 28.92 6.62 -15.11
N ALA A 159 30.05 7.13 -14.63
CA ALA A 159 30.58 6.78 -13.32
C ALA A 159 29.67 7.26 -12.17
N GLU A 160 29.14 8.48 -12.24
CA GLU A 160 28.15 8.99 -11.29
C GLU A 160 26.88 8.13 -11.24
N VAL A 161 26.33 7.76 -12.41
CA VAL A 161 25.15 6.88 -12.49
C VAL A 161 25.45 5.52 -11.87
N ALA A 162 26.62 4.93 -12.14
CA ALA A 162 27.02 3.67 -11.53
C ALA A 162 27.13 3.77 -10.00
N ALA A 163 27.71 4.86 -9.48
CA ALA A 163 27.81 5.12 -8.04
C ALA A 163 26.42 5.27 -7.39
N VAL A 164 25.51 6.02 -8.02
CA VAL A 164 24.12 6.18 -7.54
C VAL A 164 23.37 4.84 -7.54
N GLN A 165 23.57 4.01 -8.57
CA GLN A 165 22.98 2.68 -8.62
C GLN A 165 23.52 1.76 -7.51
N ALA A 166 24.83 1.82 -7.22
CA ALA A 166 25.43 1.08 -6.12
C ALA A 166 24.87 1.53 -4.76
N ALA A 167 24.79 2.85 -4.52
CA ALA A 167 24.21 3.41 -3.31
C ALA A 167 22.74 3.02 -3.13
N LYS A 168 21.96 3.01 -4.22
CA LYS A 168 20.57 2.54 -4.20
C LYS A 168 20.45 1.08 -3.77
N ARG A 169 21.34 0.21 -4.24
CA ARG A 169 21.35 -1.22 -3.85
C ARG A 169 21.70 -1.37 -2.37
N ALA A 170 22.73 -0.68 -1.89
CA ALA A 170 23.12 -0.71 -0.48
C ALA A 170 21.96 -0.25 0.43
N LEU A 171 21.26 0.84 0.07
CA LEU A 171 20.11 1.32 0.84
C LEU A 171 18.92 0.33 0.79
N GLN A 172 18.75 -0.40 -0.31
CA GLN A 172 17.73 -1.46 -0.40
C GLN A 172 18.05 -2.64 0.52
N GLU A 173 19.32 -3.01 0.63
CA GLU A 173 19.80 -4.05 1.54
C GLU A 173 19.62 -3.61 3.01
N GLU A 174 20.03 -2.39 3.35
CA GLU A 174 19.83 -1.81 4.68
C GLU A 174 18.33 -1.76 5.05
N LYS A 175 17.48 -1.32 4.11
CA LYS A 175 16.02 -1.33 4.31
C LYS A 175 15.46 -2.74 4.52
N ALA A 176 16.00 -3.74 3.82
CA ALA A 176 15.58 -5.13 4.01
C ALA A 176 15.99 -5.64 5.40
N GLU A 177 17.19 -5.30 5.86
CA GLU A 177 17.69 -5.66 7.18
C GLU A 177 16.90 -5.00 8.30
N VAL A 178 16.61 -3.70 8.19
CA VAL A 178 15.76 -2.98 9.16
C VAL A 178 14.37 -3.60 9.25
N LYS A 179 13.78 -4.01 8.13
CA LYS A 179 12.49 -4.72 8.14
C LYS A 179 12.57 -6.07 8.84
N ARG A 180 13.67 -6.80 8.67
CA ARG A 180 13.91 -8.09 9.34
C ARG A 180 14.02 -7.89 10.84
N LEU A 181 14.86 -6.96 11.28
CA LEU A 181 15.04 -6.62 12.70
C LEU A 181 13.72 -6.14 13.33
N LEU A 182 12.94 -5.32 12.62
CA LEU A 182 11.62 -4.90 13.09
C LEU A 182 10.67 -6.10 13.31
N ALA A 183 10.67 -7.07 12.40
CA ALA A 183 9.85 -8.28 12.54
C ALA A 183 10.32 -9.15 13.72
N GLU A 184 11.64 -9.27 13.92
CA GLU A 184 12.23 -9.97 15.07
C GLU A 184 11.85 -9.30 16.40
N GLU A 185 11.96 -7.97 16.50
CA GLU A 185 11.55 -7.22 17.69
C GLU A 185 10.04 -7.31 17.95
N GLN A 186 9.22 -7.28 16.90
CA GLN A 186 7.77 -7.51 17.03
C GLN A 186 7.44 -8.92 17.54
N ALA A 187 8.22 -9.94 17.14
CA ALA A 187 8.07 -11.29 17.66
C ALA A 187 8.48 -11.38 19.14
N ARG A 188 9.60 -10.75 19.51
CA ARG A 188 10.04 -10.65 20.92
C ARG A 188 9.02 -9.95 21.80
N LEU A 189 8.41 -8.87 21.32
CA LEU A 189 7.38 -8.17 22.07
C LEU A 189 6.18 -9.08 22.37
N LYS A 190 5.71 -9.85 21.37
CA LYS A 190 4.63 -10.84 21.57
C LYS A 190 5.01 -11.93 22.56
N GLU A 191 6.27 -12.36 22.54
CA GLU A 191 6.78 -13.33 23.52
C GLU A 191 6.75 -12.75 24.93
N VAL A 192 7.24 -11.52 25.12
CA VAL A 192 7.18 -10.80 26.41
C VAL A 192 5.74 -10.61 26.88
N GLU A 193 4.82 -10.22 26.00
CA GLU A 193 3.39 -10.13 26.33
C GLU A 193 2.83 -11.47 26.80
N SER A 194 3.21 -12.58 26.16
CA SER A 194 2.78 -13.92 26.57
C SER A 194 3.38 -14.35 27.92
N LEU A 195 4.65 -13.99 28.18
CA LEU A 195 5.31 -14.25 29.45
C LEU A 195 4.70 -13.43 30.58
N ASN A 196 4.38 -12.16 30.32
CA ASN A 196 3.68 -11.31 31.28
C ASN A 196 2.28 -11.87 31.59
N ALA A 197 1.53 -12.33 30.59
CA ALA A 197 0.23 -12.98 30.82
C ALA A 197 0.36 -14.24 31.70
N ARG A 198 1.39 -15.07 31.47
CA ARG A 198 1.69 -16.23 32.32
C ARG A 198 2.12 -15.83 33.73
N LEU A 199 2.88 -14.75 33.86
CA LEU A 199 3.30 -14.23 35.16
C LEU A 199 2.09 -13.74 35.95
N GLU A 200 1.17 -13.00 35.33
CA GLU A 200 -0.11 -12.59 35.93
C GLU A 200 -0.94 -13.80 36.37
N GLU A 201 -1.04 -14.83 35.52
CA GLU A 201 -1.70 -16.09 35.88
C GLU A 201 -1.01 -16.77 37.08
N GLY A 202 0.33 -16.83 37.08
CA GLY A 202 1.11 -17.39 38.19
C GLY A 202 0.97 -16.58 39.49
N MET A 203 0.90 -15.25 39.40
CA MET A 203 0.63 -14.38 40.55
C MET A 203 -0.78 -14.60 41.11
N ALA A 204 -1.78 -14.79 40.24
CA ALA A 204 -3.15 -15.12 40.67
C ALA A 204 -3.21 -16.50 41.35
N GLN A 205 -2.53 -17.51 40.79
CA GLN A 205 -2.41 -18.84 41.41
C GLN A 205 -1.70 -18.79 42.77
N LEU A 206 -0.65 -17.97 42.89
CA LEU A 206 0.05 -17.78 44.17
C LEU A 206 -0.86 -17.11 45.22
N ALA A 207 -1.65 -16.12 44.82
CA ALA A 207 -2.63 -15.48 45.70
C ALA A 207 -3.70 -16.49 46.17
N GLU A 208 -4.17 -17.37 45.28
CA GLU A 208 -5.09 -18.45 45.65
C GLU A 208 -4.44 -19.47 46.60
N ALA A 209 -3.16 -19.82 46.40
CA ALA A 209 -2.41 -20.67 47.31
C ALA A 209 -2.23 -20.03 48.70
N GLN A 210 -1.98 -18.72 48.77
CA GLN A 210 -1.92 -17.98 50.03
C GLN A 210 -3.26 -17.98 50.77
N ASP A 211 -4.39 -17.77 50.07
CA ASP A 211 -5.74 -17.88 50.65
C ASP A 211 -6.03 -19.31 51.14
N LEU A 212 -5.55 -20.34 50.44
CA LEU A 212 -5.63 -21.73 50.91
C LEU A 212 -4.79 -21.97 52.17
N ASP A 213 -3.56 -21.44 52.25
CA ASP A 213 -2.72 -21.55 53.44
C ASP A 213 -3.37 -20.86 54.65
N GLU A 214 -3.99 -19.69 54.46
CA GLU A 214 -4.79 -19.01 55.50
C GLU A 214 -5.98 -19.87 55.95
N LYS A 215 -6.71 -20.49 55.02
CA LYS A 215 -7.80 -21.44 55.32
C LYS A 215 -7.29 -22.68 56.06
N PHE A 216 -6.16 -23.25 55.66
CA PHE A 216 -5.53 -24.38 56.35
C PHE A 216 -5.11 -23.99 57.77
N ALA A 217 -4.53 -22.81 57.96
CA ALA A 217 -4.18 -22.29 59.29
C ALA A 217 -5.42 -22.13 60.19
N ALA A 218 -6.52 -21.59 59.64
CA ALA A 218 -7.79 -21.47 60.36
C ALA A 218 -8.39 -22.85 60.72
N LEU A 219 -8.36 -23.82 59.80
CA LEU A 219 -8.80 -25.19 60.06
C LEU A 219 -7.91 -25.89 61.10
N LEU A 220 -6.61 -25.65 61.11
CA LEU A 220 -5.70 -26.17 62.14
C LEU A 220 -5.99 -25.57 63.51
N GLN A 221 -6.26 -24.26 63.60
CA GLN A 221 -6.69 -23.63 64.85
C GLN A 221 -8.03 -24.20 65.34
N LEU A 222 -9.01 -24.34 64.44
CA LEU A 222 -10.29 -24.95 64.76
C LEU A 222 -10.12 -26.39 65.26
N ASN A 223 -9.30 -27.20 64.59
CA ASN A 223 -9.01 -28.56 65.01
C ASN A 223 -8.29 -28.61 66.37
N ARG A 224 -7.37 -27.68 66.66
CA ARG A 224 -6.77 -27.56 68.00
C ARG A 224 -7.81 -27.23 69.05
N GLY A 225 -8.70 -26.27 68.79
CA GLY A 225 -9.80 -25.94 69.70
C GLY A 225 -10.74 -27.11 69.94
N LEU A 226 -11.12 -27.84 68.88
CA LEU A 226 -11.92 -29.05 68.99
C LEU A 226 -11.20 -30.17 69.76
N GLN A 227 -9.88 -30.31 69.62
CA GLN A 227 -9.08 -31.26 70.41
C GLN A 227 -9.05 -30.88 71.89
N GLU A 228 -8.88 -29.60 72.22
CA GLU A 228 -8.94 -29.11 73.60
C GLU A 228 -10.32 -29.32 74.22
N GLU A 229 -11.40 -29.05 73.47
CA GLU A 229 -12.78 -29.36 73.91
C GLU A 229 -12.97 -30.87 74.13
N LEU A 230 -12.44 -31.70 73.24
CA LEU A 230 -12.57 -33.15 73.32
C LEU A 230 -11.76 -33.73 74.49
N ASP A 231 -10.57 -33.21 74.76
CA ASP A 231 -9.76 -33.59 75.91
C ASP A 231 -10.40 -33.10 77.22
N GLY A 232 -10.94 -31.87 77.25
CA GLY A 232 -11.75 -31.39 78.37
C GLY A 232 -12.97 -32.29 78.64
N ALA A 233 -13.69 -32.67 77.59
CA ALA A 233 -14.82 -33.59 77.69
C ALA A 233 -14.39 -34.99 78.17
N ARG A 234 -13.20 -35.47 77.79
CA ARG A 234 -12.64 -36.73 78.29
C ARG A 234 -12.28 -36.65 79.77
N ASP A 235 -11.66 -35.57 80.21
CA ASP A 235 -11.32 -35.32 81.61
C ASP A 235 -12.59 -35.22 82.48
N ASP A 236 -13.61 -34.52 81.98
CA ASP A 236 -14.93 -34.46 82.60
C ASP A 236 -15.55 -35.86 82.71
N LEU A 237 -15.51 -36.64 81.62
CA LEU A 237 -16.04 -38.01 81.60
C LEU A 237 -15.27 -38.93 82.56
N GLN A 238 -13.95 -38.79 82.65
CA GLN A 238 -13.12 -39.53 83.62
C GLN A 238 -13.46 -39.12 85.06
N THR A 239 -13.69 -37.83 85.31
CA THR A 239 -14.12 -37.31 86.61
C THR A 239 -15.49 -37.84 86.99
N HIS A 240 -16.44 -37.83 86.05
CA HIS A 240 -17.76 -38.42 86.23
C HIS A 240 -17.68 -39.93 86.50
N ARG A 241 -16.82 -40.65 85.78
CA ARG A 241 -16.60 -42.09 86.00
C ARG A 241 -16.03 -42.38 87.38
N ARG A 242 -15.02 -41.62 87.82
CA ARG A 242 -14.46 -41.75 89.17
C ARG A 242 -15.51 -41.47 90.26
N ARG A 243 -16.36 -40.46 90.06
CA ARG A 243 -17.48 -40.18 90.97
C ARG A 243 -18.50 -41.31 91.00
N ALA A 244 -18.77 -41.96 89.86
CA ALA A 244 -19.63 -43.13 89.79
C ALA A 244 -18.99 -44.32 90.54
N ASP A 245 -17.72 -44.62 90.30
CA ASP A 245 -17.00 -45.70 91.00
C ASP A 245 -16.95 -45.46 92.53
N GLU A 246 -16.74 -44.21 92.96
CA GLU A 246 -16.80 -43.83 94.38
C GLU A 246 -18.20 -43.98 94.96
N ALA A 247 -19.25 -43.66 94.19
CA ALA A 247 -20.64 -43.87 94.61
C ALA A 247 -20.96 -45.37 94.70
N ASP A 248 -20.55 -46.17 93.73
CA ASP A 248 -20.70 -47.62 93.73
C ASP A 248 -19.95 -48.25 94.91
N GLY A 249 -18.74 -47.78 95.23
CA GLY A 249 -17.99 -48.20 96.41
C GLY A 249 -18.69 -47.85 97.73
N ARG A 250 -19.32 -46.67 97.82
CA ARG A 250 -20.16 -46.30 98.98
C ARG A 250 -21.37 -47.20 99.10
N VAL A 251 -22.07 -47.46 98.00
CA VAL A 251 -23.23 -48.37 97.95
C VAL A 251 -22.81 -49.78 98.39
N ALA A 252 -21.73 -50.32 97.83
CA ALA A 252 -21.22 -51.65 98.20
C ALA A 252 -20.84 -51.74 99.68
N SER A 253 -20.23 -50.70 100.27
CA SER A 253 -19.92 -50.64 101.70
C SER A 253 -21.17 -50.66 102.58
N GLU A 254 -22.20 -49.88 102.21
CA GLU A 254 -23.47 -49.85 102.95
C GLU A 254 -24.24 -51.17 102.81
N VAL A 255 -24.26 -51.77 101.62
CA VAL A 255 -24.84 -53.11 101.39
C VAL A 255 -24.13 -54.16 102.27
N ALA A 256 -22.80 -54.19 102.30
CA ALA A 256 -22.05 -55.13 103.14
C ALA A 256 -22.32 -54.94 104.64
N LYS A 257 -22.51 -53.71 105.12
CA LYS A 257 -22.91 -53.43 106.51
C LYS A 257 -24.32 -53.96 106.81
N VAL A 258 -25.25 -53.77 105.88
CA VAL A 258 -26.64 -54.26 105.98
C VAL A 258 -26.69 -55.78 105.97
N GLU A 259 -25.97 -56.45 105.07
CA GLU A 259 -25.85 -57.91 105.01
C GLU A 259 -25.26 -58.50 106.30
N LYS A 260 -24.25 -57.85 106.87
CA LYS A 260 -23.65 -58.28 108.14
C LYS A 260 -24.62 -58.12 109.32
N ARG A 261 -25.48 -57.09 109.32
CA ARG A 261 -26.55 -56.94 110.31
C ARG A 261 -27.63 -58.01 110.14
N LEU A 262 -28.09 -58.22 108.92
CA LEU A 262 -29.11 -59.23 108.58
C LEU A 262 -28.68 -60.65 108.92
N SER A 263 -27.42 -61.03 108.65
CA SER A 263 -26.89 -62.35 109.00
C SER A 263 -26.80 -62.57 110.51
N ALA A 264 -26.42 -61.54 111.29
CA ALA A 264 -26.43 -61.61 112.75
C ALA A 264 -27.86 -61.70 113.32
N GLU A 265 -28.82 -61.04 112.68
CA GLU A 265 -30.24 -61.07 113.09
C GLU A 265 -30.90 -62.41 112.73
N LYS A 266 -30.58 -62.96 111.55
CA LYS A 266 -31.00 -64.30 111.12
C LYS A 266 -30.51 -65.38 112.09
N GLN A 267 -29.23 -65.34 112.50
CA GLN A 267 -28.70 -66.30 113.49
C GLN A 267 -29.39 -66.20 114.86
N LYS A 268 -29.80 -65.00 115.28
CA LYS A 268 -30.60 -64.82 116.51
C LYS A 268 -31.99 -65.47 116.39
N LEU A 269 -32.66 -65.26 115.26
CA LEU A 269 -33.99 -65.80 114.99
C LEU A 269 -33.97 -67.33 114.86
N GLU A 270 -32.96 -67.91 114.22
CA GLU A 270 -32.80 -69.37 114.12
C GLU A 270 -32.59 -70.03 115.49
N LYS A 271 -31.82 -69.41 116.40
CA LYS A 271 -31.70 -69.88 117.78
C LYS A 271 -33.03 -69.81 118.55
N ALA A 272 -33.83 -68.76 118.35
CA ALA A 272 -35.13 -68.63 119.00
C ALA A 272 -36.16 -69.65 118.48
N LEU A 273 -36.11 -69.99 117.19
CA LEU A 273 -36.95 -71.01 116.56
C LEU A 273 -36.60 -72.43 117.02
N ALA A 274 -35.30 -72.75 117.15
CA ALA A 274 -34.85 -74.03 117.68
C ALA A 274 -35.33 -74.25 119.13
N GLN A 275 -35.23 -73.22 119.98
CA GLN A 275 -35.67 -73.26 121.37
C GLN A 275 -37.19 -73.54 121.49
N ARG A 276 -38.01 -72.84 120.69
CA ARG A 276 -39.47 -73.06 120.69
C ARG A 276 -39.88 -74.40 120.10
N GLY A 277 -39.06 -74.99 119.23
CA GLY A 277 -39.25 -76.34 118.72
C GLY A 277 -39.10 -77.41 119.80
N GLU A 278 -38.11 -77.27 120.68
CA GLU A 278 -37.90 -78.19 121.82
C GLU A 278 -39.00 -78.07 122.87
N ASP A 279 -39.45 -76.85 123.18
CA ASP A 279 -40.54 -76.61 124.14
C ASP A 279 -41.87 -77.23 123.67
N ASN A 280 -42.19 -77.12 122.39
CA ASN A 280 -43.38 -77.75 121.81
C ASN A 280 -43.27 -79.27 121.76
N ALA A 281 -42.09 -79.84 121.48
CA ALA A 281 -41.91 -81.30 121.50
C ALA A 281 -42.08 -81.89 122.91
N SER A 282 -41.69 -81.13 123.95
CA SER A 282 -41.91 -81.48 125.36
C SER A 282 -43.40 -81.46 125.74
N LEU A 283 -44.13 -80.41 125.33
CA LEU A 283 -45.58 -80.27 125.57
C LEU A 283 -46.41 -81.35 124.85
N VAL A 284 -46.04 -81.73 123.63
CA VAL A 284 -46.73 -82.79 122.87
C VAL A 284 -46.55 -84.16 123.54
N ARG A 285 -45.36 -84.49 124.06
CA ARG A 285 -45.14 -85.74 124.80
C ARG A 285 -45.92 -85.81 126.12
N GLN A 286 -46.16 -84.67 126.77
CA GLN A 286 -46.99 -84.61 127.98
C GLN A 286 -48.49 -84.75 127.66
N LEU A 287 -48.94 -84.24 126.51
CA LEU A 287 -50.34 -84.32 126.08
C LEU A 287 -50.76 -85.73 125.61
N GLU A 288 -49.86 -86.51 125.02
CA GLU A 288 -50.17 -87.88 124.56
C GLU A 288 -50.31 -88.91 125.69
N ALA A 289 -49.75 -88.66 126.88
CA ALA A 289 -49.82 -89.58 128.02
C ALA A 289 -51.13 -89.49 128.83
N GLU A 290 -51.90 -88.40 128.71
CA GLU A 290 -53.07 -88.13 129.56
C GLU A 290 -54.45 -88.30 128.88
N GLY A 291 -54.51 -88.79 127.65
CA GLY A 291 -55.79 -89.24 127.04
C GLY A 291 -56.89 -88.18 126.94
N LYS A 292 -56.54 -86.91 126.73
CA LYS A 292 -57.49 -85.80 126.54
C LYS A 292 -57.47 -85.29 125.10
N THR A 293 -58.65 -85.22 124.46
CA THR A 293 -58.93 -84.51 123.20
C THR A 293 -59.55 -83.14 123.51
N PRO A 294 -59.80 -82.25 122.53
CA PRO A 294 -59.01 -81.78 121.38
C PRO A 294 -58.91 -80.22 121.37
N PHE A 295 -58.02 -79.60 120.57
CA PHE A 295 -58.08 -78.14 120.36
C PHE A 295 -58.35 -77.80 118.89
N LEU A 296 -59.61 -77.46 118.60
CA LEU A 296 -60.02 -76.82 117.34
C LEU A 296 -59.51 -75.38 117.36
N SER A 297 -58.90 -74.94 116.26
CA SER A 297 -58.28 -73.61 116.19
C SER A 297 -59.34 -72.50 116.16
N PRO A 298 -59.03 -71.27 116.62
CA PRO A 298 -59.95 -70.12 116.58
C PRO A 298 -60.57 -69.86 115.19
N ALA A 299 -59.85 -70.20 114.12
CA ALA A 299 -60.35 -70.12 112.75
C ALA A 299 -61.50 -71.12 112.47
N GLN A 300 -61.45 -72.33 113.05
CA GLN A 300 -62.49 -73.34 112.90
C GLN A 300 -63.74 -73.04 113.72
N VAL A 301 -63.61 -72.32 114.85
CA VAL A 301 -64.74 -71.82 115.65
C VAL A 301 -65.45 -70.66 114.92
N SER A 302 -64.70 -69.74 114.31
CA SER A 302 -65.28 -68.67 113.48
C SER A 302 -66.10 -69.23 112.31
N GLY A 303 -65.57 -70.25 111.61
CA GLY A 303 -66.26 -70.88 110.47
C GLY A 303 -67.47 -71.76 110.84
N LEU A 304 -67.65 -72.13 112.12
CA LEU A 304 -68.87 -72.79 112.60
C LEU A 304 -69.93 -71.78 113.03
N LEU A 305 -69.53 -70.65 113.64
CA LEU A 305 -70.43 -69.55 113.98
C LEU A 305 -71.01 -68.88 112.73
N ASP A 306 -70.20 -68.63 111.69
CA ASP A 306 -70.68 -68.01 110.44
C ASP A 306 -71.73 -68.86 109.72
N ARG A 307 -71.61 -70.20 109.77
CA ARG A 307 -72.61 -71.13 109.22
C ARG A 307 -73.93 -71.09 109.99
N LEU A 308 -73.88 -71.04 111.32
CA LEU A 308 -75.07 -70.90 112.16
C LEU A 308 -75.81 -69.57 111.88
N TYR A 309 -75.07 -68.48 111.67
CA TYR A 309 -75.66 -67.18 111.31
C TYR A 309 -76.41 -67.21 109.98
N GLN A 310 -75.84 -67.88 108.95
CA GLN A 310 -76.52 -67.97 107.65
C GLN A 310 -77.77 -68.86 107.67
N ASP A 311 -77.74 -69.97 108.41
CA ASP A 311 -78.84 -70.94 108.44
C ASP A 311 -80.07 -70.42 109.22
N VAL A 312 -79.86 -69.63 110.27
CA VAL A 312 -80.97 -69.00 111.02
C VAL A 312 -81.52 -67.78 110.28
N GLY A 313 -80.65 -66.95 109.67
CA GLY A 313 -81.05 -65.75 108.93
C GLY A 313 -81.85 -66.02 107.66
N ARG A 314 -81.67 -67.18 107.00
CA ARG A 314 -82.47 -67.55 105.81
C ARG A 314 -83.90 -67.97 106.12
N ASN A 315 -84.18 -68.50 107.31
CA ASN A 315 -85.46 -69.14 107.63
C ASN A 315 -86.40 -68.25 108.49
N LEU A 316 -85.94 -67.11 108.99
CA LEU A 316 -86.74 -66.17 109.78
C LEU A 316 -86.67 -64.75 109.19
N ALA A 317 -87.68 -64.39 108.41
CA ALA A 317 -87.78 -63.05 107.83
C ALA A 317 -88.00 -62.00 108.93
N GLY A 318 -87.00 -61.12 109.14
CA GLY A 318 -87.03 -60.08 110.18
C GLY A 318 -86.28 -60.42 111.47
N PHE A 319 -85.44 -61.47 111.46
CA PHE A 319 -84.46 -61.78 112.51
C PHE A 319 -83.12 -61.09 112.21
N ASP A 320 -82.64 -60.25 113.12
CA ASP A 320 -81.33 -59.58 113.02
C ASP A 320 -80.58 -59.72 114.35
N ILE A 321 -79.32 -60.17 114.28
CA ILE A 321 -78.41 -60.26 115.42
C ILE A 321 -77.27 -59.28 115.19
N ARG A 322 -77.15 -58.30 116.09
CA ARG A 322 -75.99 -57.40 116.18
C ARG A 322 -75.27 -57.63 117.50
N GLU A 323 -74.05 -57.11 117.62
CA GLU A 323 -73.06 -57.39 118.69
C GLU A 323 -73.60 -57.59 120.12
N SER A 324 -74.75 -57.02 120.49
CA SER A 324 -75.39 -57.25 121.80
C SER A 324 -76.94 -57.20 121.77
N GLU A 325 -77.59 -57.32 120.61
CA GLU A 325 -79.06 -57.26 120.49
C GLU A 325 -79.58 -58.30 119.48
N ILE A 326 -80.62 -59.06 119.87
CA ILE A 326 -81.41 -59.89 118.98
C ILE A 326 -82.76 -59.22 118.75
N ARG A 327 -83.10 -58.98 117.48
CA ARG A 327 -84.35 -58.32 117.08
C ARG A 327 -85.22 -59.27 116.26
N LEU A 328 -86.50 -59.35 116.62
CA LEU A 328 -87.49 -60.17 115.91
C LEU A 328 -88.77 -59.35 115.68
N LYS A 329 -89.22 -59.27 114.42
CA LYS A 329 -90.53 -58.68 114.08
C LYS A 329 -91.62 -59.75 114.14
N VAL A 330 -92.65 -59.51 114.94
CA VAL A 330 -93.77 -60.45 115.14
C VAL A 330 -95.11 -59.75 114.99
N GLY A 331 -96.12 -60.47 114.51
CA GLY A 331 -97.50 -60.00 114.42
C GLY A 331 -98.36 -60.64 115.51
N PHE A 332 -99.28 -59.85 116.07
CA PHE A 332 -100.31 -60.37 116.96
C PHE A 332 -101.61 -60.48 116.17
N ALA A 333 -102.11 -61.70 115.96
CA ALA A 333 -103.38 -61.95 115.27
C ALA A 333 -104.34 -62.65 116.24
N GLY A 334 -105.48 -62.02 116.54
CA GLY A 334 -106.52 -62.58 117.40
C GLY A 334 -107.43 -63.52 116.62
N ILE A 335 -107.39 -64.81 116.95
CA ILE A 335 -108.28 -65.83 116.38
C ILE A 335 -109.16 -66.37 117.53
N SER A 336 -110.27 -65.68 117.77
CA SER A 336 -111.35 -66.04 118.72
C SER A 336 -110.99 -66.05 120.22
N ALA A 337 -112.02 -65.91 121.06
CA ALA A 337 -111.99 -65.14 122.32
C ALA A 337 -111.21 -65.68 123.55
N GLU A 338 -110.36 -66.71 123.47
CA GLU A 338 -109.54 -67.12 124.64
C GLU A 338 -108.07 -67.47 124.38
N ASP A 339 -107.54 -67.35 123.16
CA ASP A 339 -106.12 -67.65 122.90
C ASP A 339 -105.40 -66.54 122.12
N GLY A 340 -104.49 -65.81 122.79
CA GLY A 340 -103.59 -64.85 122.17
C GLY A 340 -102.25 -65.49 121.79
N GLY A 341 -102.02 -65.75 120.50
CA GLY A 341 -100.76 -66.30 119.99
C GLY A 341 -99.87 -65.25 119.31
N ILE A 342 -98.54 -65.41 119.42
CA ILE A 342 -97.54 -64.65 118.64
C ILE A 342 -97.38 -65.33 117.28
N VAL A 343 -97.65 -64.60 116.19
CA VAL A 343 -97.48 -65.10 114.82
C VAL A 343 -96.22 -64.47 114.22
N VAL A 344 -95.19 -65.29 114.02
CA VAL A 344 -93.94 -64.88 113.35
C VAL A 344 -94.11 -65.09 111.84
N PRO A 345 -94.07 -64.03 111.01
CA PRO A 345 -94.29 -64.17 109.57
C PRO A 345 -93.11 -64.91 108.89
N THR A 346 -93.38 -66.12 108.39
CA THR A 346 -92.36 -67.07 107.93
C THR A 346 -92.11 -67.13 106.42
N THR A 347 -92.74 -66.31 105.56
CA THR A 347 -92.20 -65.87 104.24
C THR A 347 -93.24 -65.16 103.36
N ALA A 348 -92.76 -64.12 102.65
CA ALA A 348 -93.18 -63.63 101.33
C ALA A 348 -94.57 -62.98 101.06
N ASN A 349 -95.36 -62.52 102.04
CA ASN A 349 -96.53 -61.66 101.71
C ASN A 349 -96.93 -60.63 102.80
N LEU A 350 -96.00 -59.78 103.23
CA LEU A 350 -96.24 -58.77 104.28
C LEU A 350 -96.96 -57.49 103.81
N ALA A 351 -97.42 -57.42 102.56
CA ALA A 351 -98.16 -56.28 102.03
C ALA A 351 -99.61 -56.19 102.53
N GLU A 352 -100.12 -57.23 103.22
CA GLU A 352 -101.49 -57.28 103.73
C GLU A 352 -101.65 -57.02 105.24
N VAL A 353 -100.56 -56.97 106.03
CA VAL A 353 -100.65 -56.69 107.48
C VAL A 353 -100.15 -55.27 107.76
N LYS A 354 -100.99 -54.30 107.39
CA LYS A 354 -100.65 -52.87 107.35
C LYS A 354 -101.00 -52.06 108.61
N ASP A 355 -101.33 -52.68 109.75
CA ASP A 355 -101.59 -51.94 111.01
C ASP A 355 -101.39 -52.72 112.34
N GLY A 356 -100.47 -53.71 112.45
CA GLY A 356 -100.35 -54.49 113.70
C GLY A 356 -99.06 -55.28 114.00
N LEU A 357 -97.91 -54.95 113.39
CA LEU A 357 -96.63 -55.65 113.66
C LEU A 357 -95.83 -54.93 114.77
N SER A 358 -95.36 -55.69 115.76
CA SER A 358 -94.55 -55.19 116.89
C SER A 358 -93.14 -55.80 116.87
N GLU A 359 -92.14 -55.01 117.29
CA GLU A 359 -90.74 -55.44 117.35
C GLU A 359 -90.37 -55.84 118.78
N VAL A 360 -89.87 -57.07 118.95
CA VAL A 360 -89.33 -57.56 120.22
C VAL A 360 -87.80 -57.50 120.16
N VAL A 361 -87.20 -56.75 121.08
CA VAL A 361 -85.74 -56.56 121.17
C VAL A 361 -85.22 -57.17 122.47
N LEU A 362 -84.35 -58.17 122.35
CA LEU A 362 -83.65 -58.84 123.45
C LEU A 362 -82.21 -58.34 123.53
N LYS A 363 -81.86 -57.58 124.58
CA LYS A 363 -80.49 -57.10 124.81
C LYS A 363 -79.71 -58.10 125.66
N LEU A 364 -78.61 -58.63 125.12
CA LEU A 364 -77.74 -59.57 125.81
C LEU A 364 -76.61 -58.78 126.50
N GLY A 365 -76.79 -58.47 127.78
CA GLY A 365 -75.77 -57.78 128.60
C GLY A 365 -74.64 -58.73 129.02
N ARG A 366 -73.38 -58.29 128.85
CA ARG A 366 -72.18 -58.94 129.39
C ARG A 366 -72.16 -58.85 130.92
N ARG A 367 -71.94 -59.98 131.59
CA ARG A 367 -71.68 -60.05 133.03
C ARG A 367 -70.27 -60.60 133.23
N ASP A 368 -69.40 -59.76 133.77
CA ASP A 368 -68.00 -60.07 134.05
C ASP A 368 -67.83 -61.21 135.06
N LEU A 369 -66.78 -62.02 134.87
CA LEU A 369 -66.20 -62.88 135.91
C LEU A 369 -64.67 -62.62 135.98
N PRO A 370 -64.07 -62.56 137.19
CA PRO A 370 -62.74 -62.00 137.41
C PRO A 370 -61.60 -63.03 137.42
N GLY A 371 -60.45 -62.64 136.84
CA GLY A 371 -59.09 -63.04 137.24
C GLY A 371 -58.54 -64.43 136.85
N ARG A 372 -57.66 -64.48 135.84
CA ARG A 372 -56.22 -64.83 135.93
C ARG A 372 -55.46 -64.60 134.63
#